data_AF-W1Y0V1-F1
#
_entry.id   AF-W1Y0V1-F1
#
_cell.length_a   1.000
_cell.length_b   1.000
_cell.length_c   1.000
_cell.angle_alpha   90.00
_cell.angle_beta   90.00
_cell.angle_gamma   90.00
#
_symmetry.space_group_name_H-M   'P 1'
#
loop_
_entity.id
_entity.type
_entity.pdbx_description
1 polymer ?
#
loop_
_entity_poly.entity_id
_entity_poly.type
_entity_poly.pdbx_seq_one_letter_code
_entity_poly.pdbx_strand_id
1 'polypeptide(L)'
;MRIDIVSLFPDFFDAFFNHSIIKRAIETERLSVGVTNPRDFSHNKHGQVDDTPYGGGAGMLMMAPPIFEAVESVIAQYDSDINDTYTT
;
A
#
# COMPACT_ATOMS: atom_id res chain seq x y z
N MET A 1 -5.52 8.36 13.72
CA MET A 1 -4.28 8.39 12.91
C MET A 1 -4.40 7.30 11.85
N ARG A 2 -4.00 7.57 10.60
CA ARG A 2 -4.03 6.60 9.50
C ARG A 2 -2.61 6.33 9.00
N ILE A 3 -2.28 5.06 8.75
CA ILE A 3 -1.01 4.64 8.18
C ILE A 3 -1.28 3.67 7.04
N ASP A 4 -0.89 4.03 5.83
CA ASP A 4 -0.97 3.15 4.66
C ASP A 4 0.43 2.65 4.28
N ILE A 5 0.53 1.35 4.00
CA ILE A 5 1.78 0.67 3.70
C ILE A 5 1.68 0.15 2.27
N VAL A 6 2.71 0.40 1.46
CA VAL A 6 2.82 -0.16 0.12
C VAL A 6 3.87 -1.28 0.15
N SER A 7 3.46 -2.52 -0.10
CA SER A 7 4.34 -3.70 0.00
C SER A 7 3.92 -4.82 -0.94
N LEU A 8 4.90 -5.51 -1.52
CA LEU A 8 4.68 -6.74 -2.30
C LEU A 8 4.30 -7.95 -1.42
N PHE A 9 4.42 -7.83 -0.10
CA PHE A 9 4.16 -8.90 0.87
C PHE A 9 3.17 -8.38 1.93
N PRO A 10 1.88 -8.23 1.59
CA PRO A 10 0.88 -7.72 2.52
C PRO A 10 0.73 -8.62 3.77
N ASP A 11 0.71 -9.94 3.58
CA ASP A 11 0.52 -10.93 4.65
C ASP A 11 1.59 -10.86 5.76
N PHE A 12 2.75 -10.26 5.48
CA PHE A 12 3.79 -10.06 6.50
C PHE A 12 3.31 -9.16 7.65
N PHE A 13 2.36 -8.27 7.38
CA PHE A 13 1.85 -7.32 8.37
C PHE A 13 0.70 -7.87 9.22
N ASP A 14 0.09 -9.01 8.86
CA ASP A 14 -1.04 -9.58 9.59
C ASP A 14 -0.68 -9.88 11.05
N ALA A 15 0.48 -10.48 11.28
CA ALA A 15 0.96 -10.72 12.64
C ALA A 15 1.17 -9.40 13.39
N PHE A 16 1.76 -8.40 12.73
CA PHE A 16 2.03 -7.10 13.35
C PHE A 16 0.74 -6.40 13.80
N PHE A 17 -0.31 -6.43 12.98
CA PHE A 17 -1.60 -5.82 13.31
C PHE A 17 -2.38 -6.57 14.38
N ASN A 18 -2.16 -7.88 14.52
CA ASN A 18 -2.91 -8.73 15.44
C ASN A 18 -2.27 -8.91 16.83
N HIS A 19 -1.19 -8.19 17.14
CA HIS A 19 -0.48 -8.35 18.41
C HIS A 19 -0.40 -7.07 19.27
N SER A 20 -0.57 -7.27 20.58
CA SER A 20 -0.25 -6.29 21.63
C SER A 20 -0.94 -4.92 21.44
N ILE A 21 -0.19 -3.84 21.61
CA ILE A 21 -0.66 -2.45 21.60
C ILE A 21 -1.21 -2.03 20.24
N ILE A 22 -0.69 -2.58 19.14
CA ILE A 22 -1.13 -2.23 17.79
C ILE A 22 -2.56 -2.72 17.57
N LYS A 23 -2.83 -3.99 17.88
CA LYS A 23 -4.18 -4.55 17.81
C LYS A 23 -5.18 -3.73 18.63
N ARG A 24 -4.85 -3.42 19.88
CA ARG A 24 -5.73 -2.61 20.74
C ARG A 24 -5.95 -1.19 20.19
N ALA A 25 -4.95 -0.58 19.56
CA ALA A 25 -5.10 0.73 18.96
C ALA A 25 -6.04 0.70 17.75
N ILE A 26 -6.00 -0.37 16.96
CA ILE A 26 -6.91 -0.62 15.83
C ILE A 26 -8.34 -0.88 16.34
N GLU A 27 -8.51 -1.80 17.30
CA GLU A 27 -9.82 -2.14 17.90
C GLU A 27 -10.50 -0.96 18.61
N THR A 28 -9.70 0.00 19.10
CA THR A 28 -10.24 1.22 19.73
C THR A 28 -10.29 2.41 18.78
N GLU A 29 -10.16 2.17 17.47
CA GLU A 29 -10.28 3.15 16.38
C GLU A 29 -9.30 4.33 16.49
N ARG A 30 -8.22 4.19 17.28
CA ARG A 30 -7.17 5.22 17.40
C ARG A 30 -6.18 5.16 16.24
N LEU A 31 -6.09 4.01 15.60
CA LEU A 31 -5.22 3.71 14.49
C LEU A 31 -6.00 3.00 13.38
N SER A 32 -5.95 3.52 12.16
CA SER A 32 -6.35 2.81 10.94
C SER A 32 -5.10 2.44 10.15
N VAL A 33 -5.03 1.21 9.67
CA VAL A 33 -3.92 0.70 8.86
C VAL A 33 -4.44 0.07 7.57
N GLY A 34 -3.75 0.34 6.46
CA GLY A 34 -4.01 -0.27 5.16
C GLY A 34 -2.72 -0.82 4.56
N VAL A 35 -2.80 -1.93 3.82
CA VAL A 35 -1.66 -2.44 3.06
C VAL A 35 -2.07 -2.63 1.61
N THR A 36 -1.40 -1.94 0.71
CA THR A 36 -1.66 -1.97 -0.73
C THR A 36 -0.52 -2.69 -1.43
N ASN A 37 -0.86 -3.65 -2.30
CA ASN A 37 0.12 -4.41 -3.07
C ASN A 37 0.29 -3.80 -4.46
N PRO A 38 1.48 -3.27 -4.83
CA PRO A 38 1.75 -2.78 -6.18
C PRO A 38 1.48 -3.80 -7.28
N ARG A 39 1.52 -5.11 -6.97
CA ARG A 39 1.24 -6.17 -7.93
C ARG A 39 -0.16 -6.11 -8.52
N ASP A 40 -1.12 -5.57 -7.77
CA ASP A 40 -2.51 -5.43 -8.21
C ASP A 40 -2.66 -4.35 -9.32
N PHE A 41 -1.65 -3.51 -9.50
CA PHE A 41 -1.56 -2.44 -10.50
C PHE A 41 -0.63 -2.81 -11.66
N SER A 42 -0.30 -4.09 -11.80
CA SER A 42 0.51 -4.56 -12.93
C SER A 42 -0.33 -4.68 -14.20
N HIS A 43 0.22 -4.18 -15.31
CA HIS A 43 -0.45 -4.17 -16.62
C HIS A 43 -0.21 -5.43 -17.45
N ASN A 44 0.46 -6.44 -16.89
CA ASN A 44 0.73 -7.69 -17.62
C ASN A 44 0.14 -8.91 -16.91
N LYS A 45 -0.10 -9.97 -17.70
CA LYS A 45 -0.69 -11.23 -17.23
C LYS A 45 0.12 -11.91 -16.12
N HIS A 46 1.42 -11.60 -16.02
CA HIS A 46 2.33 -12.22 -15.06
C HIS A 46 2.44 -11.42 -13.75
N GLY A 47 1.74 -10.27 -13.64
CA GLY A 47 1.81 -9.42 -12.47
C GLY A 47 3.22 -8.91 -12.20
N GLN A 48 3.99 -8.55 -13.24
CA GLN A 48 5.36 -8.05 -13.08
C GLN A 48 5.35 -6.69 -12.39
N VAL A 49 6.31 -6.51 -11.48
CA VAL A 49 6.44 -5.32 -10.62
C VAL A 49 7.87 -4.82 -10.54
N ASP A 50 8.77 -5.42 -11.31
CA ASP A 50 10.19 -5.11 -11.39
C ASP A 50 10.59 -4.76 -12.83
N ASP A 51 11.60 -3.92 -12.97
CA ASP A 51 12.13 -3.47 -14.26
C ASP A 51 13.65 -3.35 -14.24
N THR A 52 14.25 -3.39 -15.43
CA THR A 52 15.70 -3.33 -15.62
C THR A 52 16.20 -1.92 -15.32
N PRO A 53 17.26 -1.76 -14.50
CA PRO A 53 17.84 -0.44 -14.26
C PRO A 53 18.44 0.16 -15.54
N TYR A 54 18.19 1.46 -15.76
CA TYR A 54 18.87 2.21 -16.82
C TYR A 54 20.39 2.19 -16.60
N GLY A 55 21.15 2.00 -17.67
CA GLY A 55 22.61 1.83 -17.62
C GLY A 55 23.07 0.38 -17.38
N GLY A 56 22.12 -0.55 -17.19
CA GLY A 56 22.42 -1.97 -16.93
C GLY A 56 22.99 -2.21 -15.54
N GLY A 57 23.45 -3.44 -15.29
CA GLY A 57 23.94 -3.87 -13.98
C GLY A 57 23.25 -5.14 -13.49
N ALA A 58 23.67 -5.63 -12.33
CA ALA A 58 23.02 -6.77 -11.69
C ALA A 58 21.82 -6.30 -10.85
N GLY A 59 20.75 -7.09 -10.85
CA GLY A 59 19.54 -6.82 -10.10
C GLY A 59 18.47 -6.08 -10.90
N MET A 60 17.33 -5.86 -10.24
CA MET A 60 16.13 -5.23 -10.79
C MET A 60 15.70 -4.09 -9.85
N LEU A 61 15.03 -3.09 -10.40
CA LEU A 61 14.35 -2.04 -9.63
C LEU A 61 12.86 -2.33 -9.61
N MET A 62 12.14 -1.70 -8.69
CA MET A 62 10.69 -1.71 -8.78
C MET A 62 10.24 -0.93 -10.02
N MET A 63 9.27 -1.49 -10.73
CA MET A 63 8.64 -0.87 -11.89
C MET A 63 7.85 0.36 -11.44
N ALA A 64 7.97 1.47 -12.19
CA ALA A 64 7.35 2.73 -11.80
C ALA A 64 5.81 2.69 -11.85
N PRO A 65 5.13 2.34 -12.97
CA PRO A 65 3.68 2.39 -13.04
C PRO A 65 2.94 1.70 -11.88
N PRO A 66 3.25 0.42 -11.52
CA PRO A 66 2.51 -0.25 -10.46
C PRO A 66 2.73 0.37 -9.07
N ILE A 67 3.90 0.96 -8.80
CA ILE A 67 4.14 1.69 -7.54
C ILE A 67 3.34 2.98 -7.50
N PHE A 68 3.42 3.78 -8.55
CA PHE A 68 2.77 5.09 -8.57
C PHE A 68 1.25 4.94 -8.50
N GLU A 69 0.68 4.03 -9.28
CA GLU A 69 -0.76 3.75 -9.26
C GLU A 69 -1.23 3.23 -7.89
N ALA A 70 -0.43 2.38 -7.21
CA ALA A 70 -0.73 1.95 -5.86
C ALA A 70 -0.79 3.13 -4.88
N VAL A 71 0.18 4.04 -4.92
CA VAL A 71 0.22 5.23 -4.07
C VAL A 71 -0.93 6.18 -4.38
N GLU A 72 -1.20 6.44 -5.66
CA GLU A 72 -2.31 7.29 -6.09
C GLU A 72 -3.67 6.73 -5.65
N SER A 73 -3.85 5.41 -5.71
CA SER A 73 -5.07 4.76 -5.23
C SER A 73 -5.32 5.00 -3.74
N VAL A 74 -4.26 4.96 -2.92
CA VAL A 74 -4.33 5.20 -1.47
C VAL A 74 -4.63 6.67 -1.17
N ILE A 75 -4.00 7.59 -1.90
CA ILE A 75 -4.26 9.04 -1.75
C ILE A 75 -5.71 9.35 -2.11
N ALA A 76 -6.22 8.80 -3.21
CA ALA A 76 -7.61 9.00 -3.62
C ALA A 76 -8.61 8.50 -2.56
N GLN A 77 -8.34 7.35 -1.92
CA GLN A 77 -9.16 6.83 -0.81
C GLN A 77 -9.11 7.76 0.41
N TYR A 78 -7.94 8.29 0.74
CA TYR A 78 -7.80 9.24 1.85
C TYR A 78 -8.60 10.52 1.59
N ASP A 79 -8.53 11.06 0.37
CA ASP A 79 -9.27 12.26 -0.01
C ASP A 79 -10.79 12.03 0.00
N SER A 80 -11.27 10.86 -0.44
CA SER A 80 -12.70 10.53 -0.34
C SER A 80 -13.17 10.46 1.11
N ASP A 81 -12.42 9.80 1.99
CA ASP A 81 -12.80 9.64 3.41
C ASP A 81 -12.88 11.00 4.13
N ILE A 82 -11.96 11.92 3.79
CA ILE A 82 -12.00 13.30 4.25
C ILE A 82 -13.28 13.97 3.74
N ASN A 83 -13.50 13.97 2.42
CA ASN A 83 -14.61 14.71 1.81
C ASN A 83 -15.98 14.22 2.31
N ASP A 84 -16.16 12.91 2.49
CA ASP A 84 -17.40 12.33 3.05
C ASP A 84 -17.66 12.80 4.49
N THR A 85 -16.60 13.02 5.29
CA THR A 85 -16.72 13.52 6.66
C THR A 85 -17.20 14.98 6.72
N TYR A 86 -17.00 15.76 5.64
CA TYR A 86 -17.34 17.19 5.59
C TYR A 86 -18.58 17.52 4.75
N THR A 87 -19.22 16.52 4.14
CA THR A 87 -20.44 16.73 3.36
C THR A 87 -21.67 16.59 4.27
N THR A 88 -22.46 17.67 4.41
CA THR A 88 -23.70 17.74 5.24
C THR A 88 -24.90 17.16 4.50
#